data_AF-J4C8Y6-F1
#
_entry.id   AF-J4C8Y6-F1
#
_cell.length_a   1.000
_cell.length_b   1.000
_cell.length_c   1.000
_cell.angle_alpha   90.00
_cell.angle_beta   90.00
_cell.angle_gamma   90.00
#
_symmetry.space_group_name_H-M   'P 1'
#
loop_
_entity.id
_entity.type
_entity.pdbx_description
1 polymer ?
#
loop_
_entity_poly.entity_id
_entity_poly.type
_entity_poly.pdbx_seq_one_letter_code
_entity_poly.pdbx_strand_id
1 'polypeptide(L)'
;MSSLLWICIKIICFYSIFRLCSFNFKAHSFVNLSAHNSHKVGSFVLYGNLRTCKKLKRTHSGRRALLRALTTQVLRHGRIVTTFNKARQAKPRVERIIKYAKKSNKRHARILINSYLYDRRLTENVLRLAPERFRERHGGYCRIKRLNFCNIGDNSNRAILELLEY
;
A
#
# COMPACT_ATOMS: atom_id res chain seq x y z
N MET A 1 69.96 30.65 0.99
CA MET A 1 69.98 30.00 2.32
C MET A 1 69.00 30.78 3.20
N SER A 2 67.68 30.77 3.02
CA SER A 2 66.73 29.65 2.89
C SER A 2 66.77 28.72 4.09
N SER A 3 65.60 28.55 4.73
CA SER A 3 65.26 27.69 5.88
C SER A 3 65.87 28.07 7.24
N LEU A 4 65.04 28.58 8.16
CA LEU A 4 64.89 28.10 9.56
C LEU A 4 64.21 29.07 10.54
N LEU A 5 63.81 30.28 10.14
CA LEU A 5 63.07 31.20 11.02
C LEU A 5 61.53 31.15 10.86
N TRP A 6 61.00 29.99 10.46
CA TRP A 6 59.55 29.73 10.32
C TRP A 6 59.00 28.79 11.41
N ILE A 7 59.63 28.77 12.59
CA ILE A 7 59.26 27.87 13.71
C ILE A 7 58.86 28.64 14.99
N CYS A 8 59.06 29.97 15.08
CA CYS A 8 58.73 30.73 16.31
C CYS A 8 57.31 31.32 16.39
N ILE A 9 56.43 31.13 15.40
CA ILE A 9 55.04 31.67 15.41
C ILE A 9 54.02 30.60 15.86
N LYS A 10 54.40 29.71 16.78
CA LYS A 10 53.50 28.67 17.30
C LYS A 10 53.40 28.57 18.84
N ILE A 11 54.03 29.48 19.59
CA ILE A 11 54.16 29.33 21.05
C ILE A 11 53.51 30.47 21.86
N ILE A 12 52.99 31.52 21.23
CA ILE A 12 52.34 32.64 21.94
C ILE A 12 50.89 32.78 21.48
N CYS A 13 50.04 31.84 21.88
CA CYS A 13 48.57 31.97 21.95
C CYS A 13 47.96 30.84 22.80
N PHE A 14 48.69 30.38 23.82
CA PHE A 14 48.23 29.35 24.77
C PHE A 14 47.91 29.92 26.15
N TYR A 15 47.94 31.25 26.30
CA TYR A 15 47.57 31.94 27.53
C TYR A 15 46.32 32.79 27.31
N SER A 16 45.33 32.53 28.17
CA SER A 16 44.10 33.31 28.37
C SER A 16 42.90 32.96 27.47
N ILE A 17 42.23 31.83 27.80
CA ILE A 17 40.76 31.71 27.95
C ILE A 17 40.56 30.48 28.87
N PHE A 18 40.88 30.65 30.15
CA PHE A 18 40.48 29.74 31.23
C PHE A 18 39.62 30.56 32.18
N ARG A 19 38.37 30.80 31.77
CA ARG A 19 37.39 31.47 32.63
C ARG A 19 35.99 30.97 32.32
N LEU A 20 35.40 30.32 33.33
CA LEU A 20 33.97 30.07 33.51
C LEU A 20 33.31 29.12 32.50
N CYS A 21 33.51 27.81 32.70
CA CYS A 21 32.56 26.80 32.24
C CYS A 21 31.99 26.04 33.45
N SER A 22 31.25 26.76 34.31
CA SER A 22 30.26 26.17 35.21
C SER A 22 28.89 26.43 34.59
N PHE A 23 28.60 25.76 33.48
CA PHE A 23 27.28 25.80 32.88
C PHE A 23 26.49 24.56 33.30
N ASN A 24 25.63 24.82 34.27
CA ASN A 24 24.62 23.94 34.82
C ASN A 24 23.61 23.60 33.71
N PHE A 25 23.86 22.54 32.92
CA PHE A 25 22.87 22.04 31.97
C PHE A 25 22.05 20.93 32.62
N LYS A 26 20.99 21.42 33.27
CA LYS A 26 19.77 20.73 33.66
C LYS A 26 19.43 19.63 32.65
N ALA A 27 19.26 18.41 33.17
CA ALA A 27 18.61 17.32 32.49
C ALA A 27 17.27 17.81 31.91
N HIS A 28 17.22 17.99 30.59
CA HIS A 28 15.98 18.21 29.87
C HIS A 28 15.86 17.09 28.85
N SER A 29 15.04 16.13 29.25
CA SER A 29 14.28 15.23 28.38
C SER A 29 15.10 14.63 27.24
N PHE A 30 15.62 13.43 27.49
CA PHE A 30 15.70 12.38 26.48
C PHE A 30 14.45 12.50 25.61
N VAL A 31 14.61 13.03 24.40
CA VAL A 31 13.57 13.10 23.41
C VAL A 31 13.08 11.68 23.26
N ASN A 32 11.84 11.46 23.71
CA ASN A 32 11.06 10.31 23.32
C ASN A 32 11.07 10.31 21.80
N LEU A 33 12.01 9.59 21.21
CA LEU A 33 11.89 9.09 19.86
C LEU A 33 10.82 7.99 19.94
N SER A 34 9.58 8.41 20.17
CA SER A 34 8.42 7.57 20.12
C SER A 34 8.42 6.95 18.73
N ALA A 35 8.74 5.66 18.74
CA ALA A 35 8.61 4.71 17.67
C ALA A 35 7.89 5.27 16.44
N HIS A 36 8.65 5.40 15.35
CA HIS A 36 8.17 5.51 13.99
C HIS A 36 6.79 4.86 13.83
N ASN A 37 5.75 5.70 13.74
CA ASN A 37 4.37 5.29 13.49
C ASN A 37 4.20 4.90 12.00
N SER A 38 5.07 4.04 11.51
CA SER A 38 5.21 3.67 10.09
C SER A 38 4.21 2.59 9.65
N HIS A 39 3.35 2.09 10.54
CA HIS A 39 2.52 0.90 10.25
C HIS A 39 1.00 1.15 10.14
N LYS A 40 0.48 2.37 10.29
CA LYS A 40 -0.98 2.61 10.24
C LYS A 40 -1.52 3.37 9.03
N VAL A 41 -0.68 3.79 8.07
CA VAL A 41 -1.14 4.56 6.89
C VAL A 41 -1.31 3.73 5.60
N GLY A 42 -0.76 2.52 5.52
CA GLY A 42 -0.72 1.76 4.25
C GLY A 42 -1.95 0.91 3.92
N SER A 43 -2.79 0.53 4.90
CA SER A 43 -3.82 -0.49 4.68
C SER A 43 -5.19 0.08 4.31
N PHE A 44 -5.59 1.23 4.85
CA PHE A 44 -6.92 1.80 4.61
C PHE A 44 -7.21 2.04 3.12
N VAL A 45 -6.19 2.38 2.34
CA VAL A 45 -6.30 2.75 0.93
C VAL A 45 -6.90 1.63 0.07
N LEU A 46 -6.52 0.37 0.30
CA LEU A 46 -7.07 -0.79 -0.42
C LEU A 46 -8.25 -1.43 0.30
N TYR A 47 -8.35 -1.30 1.62
CA TYR A 47 -9.47 -1.80 2.44
C TYR A 47 -10.65 -0.83 2.58
N GLY A 48 -10.54 0.38 2.04
CA GLY A 48 -11.63 1.35 1.78
C GLY A 48 -12.40 1.75 3.05
N ASN A 49 -13.35 2.68 2.92
CA ASN A 49 -14.16 3.08 4.07
C ASN A 49 -15.09 1.93 4.49
N LEU A 50 -15.12 1.64 5.79
CA LEU A 50 -16.00 0.62 6.38
C LEU A 50 -17.49 0.99 6.25
N ARG A 51 -17.84 2.27 6.23
CA ARG A 51 -19.22 2.76 6.22
C ARG A 51 -19.98 2.45 4.92
N THR A 52 -19.27 2.33 3.80
CA THR A 52 -19.88 2.11 2.47
C THR A 52 -19.93 0.62 2.06
N CYS A 53 -19.41 -0.28 2.89
CA CYS A 53 -19.29 -1.71 2.57
C CYS A 53 -20.48 -2.53 3.12
N LYS A 54 -21.07 -3.41 2.31
CA LYS A 54 -22.13 -4.34 2.78
C LYS A 54 -21.53 -5.39 3.74
N LYS A 55 -22.22 -5.72 4.84
CA LYS A 55 -21.72 -6.65 5.88
C LYS A 55 -21.57 -8.11 5.44
N LEU A 56 -22.20 -8.54 4.33
CA LEU A 56 -22.12 -9.91 3.75
C LEU A 56 -22.38 -11.05 4.77
N LYS A 57 -23.18 -10.80 5.80
CA LYS A 57 -23.46 -11.72 6.93
C LYS A 57 -22.17 -12.29 7.57
N ARG A 58 -21.10 -11.50 7.67
CA ARG A 58 -19.81 -11.92 8.25
C ARG A 58 -19.27 -10.87 9.21
N THR A 59 -18.42 -11.30 10.14
CA THR A 59 -17.61 -10.42 11.00
C THR A 59 -16.66 -9.56 10.16
N HIS A 60 -16.12 -8.50 10.75
CA HIS A 60 -15.24 -7.57 10.05
C HIS A 60 -14.00 -8.27 9.45
N SER A 61 -13.34 -9.12 10.24
CA SER A 61 -12.18 -9.92 9.82
C SER A 61 -12.54 -10.90 8.70
N GLY A 62 -13.62 -11.66 8.86
CA GLY A 62 -14.08 -12.63 7.85
C GLY A 62 -14.46 -11.97 6.53
N ARG A 63 -15.09 -10.79 6.57
CA ARG A 63 -15.41 -10.00 5.37
C ARG A 63 -14.13 -9.53 4.66
N ARG A 64 -13.14 -9.07 5.42
CA ARG A 64 -11.86 -8.60 4.88
C ARG A 64 -11.11 -9.72 4.16
N ALA A 65 -11.03 -10.89 4.79
CA ALA A 65 -10.43 -12.08 4.19
C ALA A 65 -11.16 -12.53 2.93
N LEU A 66 -12.50 -12.56 2.95
CA LEU A 66 -13.32 -12.94 1.79
C LEU A 66 -13.06 -12.02 0.59
N LEU A 67 -13.10 -10.70 0.78
CA LEU A 67 -12.87 -9.75 -0.31
C LEU A 67 -11.44 -9.82 -0.84
N ARG A 68 -10.46 -10.06 0.03
CA ARG A 68 -9.06 -10.27 -0.34
C ARG A 68 -8.89 -11.51 -1.21
N ALA A 69 -9.52 -12.62 -0.82
CA ALA A 69 -9.52 -13.86 -1.59
C ALA A 69 -10.16 -13.66 -2.96
N LEU A 70 -11.37 -13.09 -3.03
CA LEU A 70 -12.06 -12.84 -4.31
C LEU A 70 -11.24 -11.95 -5.24
N THR A 71 -10.64 -10.88 -4.72
CA THR A 71 -9.81 -9.97 -5.52
C THR A 71 -8.57 -10.68 -6.07
N THR A 72 -7.91 -11.50 -5.25
CA THR A 72 -6.77 -12.34 -5.69
C THR A 72 -7.19 -13.29 -6.80
N GLN A 73 -8.33 -13.95 -6.66
CA GLN A 73 -8.84 -14.89 -7.67
C GLN A 73 -9.18 -14.21 -9.00
N VAL A 74 -9.83 -13.03 -8.96
CA VAL A 74 -10.08 -12.23 -10.18
C VAL A 74 -8.78 -11.89 -10.89
N LEU A 75 -7.77 -11.41 -10.15
CA LEU A 75 -6.51 -11.00 -10.75
C LEU A 75 -5.68 -12.17 -11.28
N ARG A 76 -5.89 -13.37 -10.74
CA ARG A 76 -5.20 -14.59 -11.17
C ARG A 76 -5.82 -15.20 -12.43
N HIS A 77 -7.15 -15.28 -12.47
CA HIS A 77 -7.87 -15.98 -13.55
C HIS A 77 -8.51 -15.05 -14.58
N GLY A 78 -8.57 -13.74 -14.31
CA GLY A 78 -9.26 -12.76 -15.15
C GLY A 78 -10.78 -12.73 -14.97
N ARG A 79 -11.39 -13.90 -14.72
CA ARG A 79 -12.83 -14.09 -14.60
C ARG A 79 -13.16 -15.05 -13.46
N ILE A 80 -14.16 -14.68 -12.65
CA ILE A 80 -14.71 -15.57 -11.61
C ILE A 80 -16.24 -15.53 -11.59
N VAL A 81 -16.84 -16.63 -11.17
CA VAL A 81 -18.29 -16.73 -10.93
C VAL A 81 -18.53 -16.69 -9.42
N THR A 82 -19.33 -15.74 -8.95
CA THR A 82 -19.66 -15.56 -7.54
C THR A 82 -21.11 -15.10 -7.36
N THR A 83 -21.53 -14.76 -6.14
CA THR A 83 -22.86 -14.13 -5.95
C THR A 83 -22.80 -12.63 -6.26
N PHE A 84 -23.89 -12.07 -6.77
CA PHE A 84 -23.99 -10.67 -7.17
C PHE A 84 -23.55 -9.70 -6.06
N ASN A 85 -23.98 -9.97 -4.81
CA ASN A 85 -23.61 -9.17 -3.65
C ASN A 85 -22.10 -9.20 -3.38
N LYS A 86 -21.44 -10.36 -3.54
CA LYS A 86 -19.99 -10.50 -3.35
C LYS A 86 -19.23 -9.78 -4.48
N ALA A 87 -19.64 -10.01 -5.73
CA ALA A 87 -19.04 -9.36 -6.90
C ALA A 87 -19.10 -7.83 -6.81
N ARG A 88 -20.25 -7.27 -6.41
CA ARG A 88 -20.43 -5.81 -6.24
C ARG A 88 -19.47 -5.21 -5.21
N GLN A 89 -19.14 -5.95 -4.15
CA GLN A 89 -18.22 -5.50 -3.11
C GLN A 89 -16.74 -5.73 -3.47
N ALA A 90 -16.44 -6.75 -4.28
CA ALA A 90 -15.09 -7.04 -4.74
C ALA A 90 -14.62 -6.08 -5.85
N LYS A 91 -15.52 -5.69 -6.77
CA LYS A 91 -15.24 -4.76 -7.89
C LYS A 91 -14.39 -3.54 -7.50
N PRO A 92 -14.76 -2.71 -6.51
CA PRO A 92 -13.98 -1.51 -6.16
C PRO A 92 -12.61 -1.81 -5.56
N ARG A 93 -12.31 -3.05 -5.14
CA ARG A 93 -10.99 -3.48 -4.68
C ARG A 93 -10.09 -3.74 -5.88
N VAL A 94 -10.59 -4.54 -6.82
CA VAL A 94 -9.89 -4.89 -8.06
C VAL A 94 -9.58 -3.62 -8.85
N GLU A 95 -10.56 -2.74 -9.04
CA GLU A 95 -10.37 -1.49 -9.81
C GLU A 95 -9.34 -0.56 -9.17
N ARG A 96 -9.27 -0.50 -7.84
CA ARG A 96 -8.24 0.28 -7.14
C ARG A 96 -6.86 -0.30 -7.37
N ILE A 97 -6.69 -1.62 -7.28
CA ILE A 97 -5.40 -2.26 -7.52
C ILE A 97 -4.89 -1.93 -8.92
N ILE A 98 -5.75 -2.03 -9.94
CA ILE A 98 -5.41 -1.68 -11.32
C ILE A 98 -5.06 -0.19 -11.44
N LYS A 99 -5.83 0.69 -10.80
CA LYS A 99 -5.54 2.14 -10.78
C LYS A 99 -4.17 2.44 -10.14
N TYR A 100 -3.78 1.73 -9.09
CA TYR A 100 -2.44 1.88 -8.50
C TYR A 100 -1.35 1.31 -9.40
N ALA A 101 -1.60 0.18 -10.05
CA ALA A 101 -0.64 -0.43 -10.96
C ALA A 101 -0.32 0.45 -12.18
N LYS A 102 -1.30 1.25 -12.64
CA LYS A 102 -1.13 2.21 -13.75
C LYS A 102 -0.34 3.48 -13.36
N LYS A 103 -0.21 3.81 -12.07
CA LYS A 103 0.51 5.02 -11.64
C LYS A 103 2.02 4.90 -11.91
N SER A 104 2.67 6.04 -12.15
CA SER A 104 4.12 6.12 -12.40
C SER A 104 4.98 5.59 -11.24
N ASN A 105 4.54 5.78 -9.99
CA ASN A 105 5.28 5.36 -8.79
C ASN A 105 5.18 3.85 -8.52
N LYS A 106 5.88 3.04 -9.33
CA LYS A 106 5.86 1.56 -9.27
C LYS A 106 6.27 1.00 -7.90
N ARG A 107 7.25 1.60 -7.21
CA ARG A 107 7.70 1.15 -5.87
C ARG A 107 6.59 1.26 -4.84
N HIS A 108 5.92 2.41 -4.79
CA HIS A 108 4.82 2.65 -3.86
C HIS A 108 3.62 1.75 -4.17
N ALA A 109 3.26 1.61 -5.45
CA ALA A 109 2.21 0.69 -5.88
C ALA A 109 2.49 -0.76 -5.44
N ARG A 110 3.74 -1.23 -5.62
CA ARG A 110 4.16 -2.58 -5.20
C ARG A 110 3.97 -2.82 -3.69
N ILE A 111 4.39 -1.88 -2.85
CA ILE A 111 4.25 -1.98 -1.38
C ILE A 111 2.77 -2.08 -1.00
N LEU A 112 1.92 -1.20 -1.57
CA LEU A 112 0.49 -1.21 -1.30
C LEU A 112 -0.16 -2.53 -1.74
N ILE A 113 0.08 -2.96 -2.97
CA ILE A 113 -0.55 -4.18 -3.52
C ILE A 113 -0.07 -5.42 -2.76
N ASN A 114 1.21 -5.52 -2.41
CA ASN A 114 1.75 -6.62 -1.59
C ASN A 114 1.13 -6.66 -0.19
N SER A 115 0.76 -5.51 0.39
CA SER A 115 0.05 -5.50 1.69
C SER A 115 -1.37 -6.09 1.61
N TYR A 116 -1.92 -6.20 0.39
CA TYR A 116 -3.28 -6.66 0.16
C TYR A 116 -3.35 -8.03 -0.50
N LEU A 117 -2.52 -8.37 -1.49
CA LEU A 117 -2.56 -9.70 -2.13
C LEU A 117 -1.83 -10.75 -1.30
N TYR A 118 -2.16 -12.02 -1.51
CA TYR A 118 -1.44 -13.12 -0.85
C TYR A 118 -0.12 -13.44 -1.56
N ASP A 119 -0.11 -13.39 -2.90
CA ASP A 119 1.04 -13.82 -3.71
C ASP A 119 1.85 -12.65 -4.25
N ARG A 120 3.16 -12.67 -4.01
CA ARG A 120 4.09 -11.65 -4.51
C ARG A 120 4.27 -11.71 -6.04
N ARG A 121 4.31 -12.91 -6.62
CA ARG A 121 4.42 -13.13 -8.07
C ARG A 121 3.23 -12.52 -8.82
N LEU A 122 2.02 -12.65 -8.25
CA LEU A 122 0.82 -12.07 -8.84
C LEU A 122 0.90 -10.53 -8.87
N THR A 123 1.41 -9.91 -7.81
CA THR A 123 1.63 -8.46 -7.79
C THR A 123 2.54 -7.99 -8.91
N GLU A 124 3.63 -8.71 -9.17
CA GLU A 124 4.58 -8.38 -10.24
C GLU A 124 3.94 -8.50 -11.62
N ASN A 125 3.17 -9.57 -11.85
CA ASN A 125 2.41 -9.76 -13.09
C ASN A 125 1.42 -8.61 -13.32
N VAL A 126 0.67 -8.22 -12.28
CA VAL A 126 -0.30 -7.12 -12.36
C VAL A 126 0.42 -5.79 -12.65
N LEU A 127 1.54 -5.50 -11.99
CA LEU A 127 2.30 -4.28 -12.22
C LEU A 127 2.90 -4.19 -13.64
N ARG A 128 3.24 -5.33 -14.23
CA ARG A 128 3.76 -5.41 -15.59
C ARG A 128 2.65 -5.27 -16.64
N LEU A 129 1.58 -6.06 -16.51
CA LEU A 129 0.54 -6.20 -17.54
C LEU A 129 -0.52 -5.08 -17.49
N ALA A 130 -0.86 -4.56 -16.31
CA ALA A 130 -1.93 -3.58 -16.18
C ALA A 130 -1.71 -2.26 -16.95
N PRO A 131 -0.51 -1.64 -16.97
CA PRO A 131 -0.30 -0.39 -17.71
C PRO A 131 -0.36 -0.58 -19.23
N GLU A 132 0.04 -1.75 -19.73
CA GLU A 132 -0.02 -2.10 -21.16
C GLU A 132 -1.46 -2.32 -21.62
N ARG A 133 -2.23 -3.12 -20.86
CA ARG A 133 -3.63 -3.45 -21.19
C ARG A 133 -4.54 -2.23 -21.04
N PHE A 134 -4.58 -1.63 -19.85
CA PHE A 134 -5.53 -0.57 -19.52
C PHE A 134 -5.02 0.85 -19.82
N ARG A 135 -4.19 1.03 -20.86
CA ARG A 135 -3.55 2.33 -21.17
C ARG A 135 -4.58 3.41 -21.48
N GLU A 136 -5.52 3.11 -22.37
CA GLU A 136 -6.52 4.06 -22.87
C GLU A 136 -7.66 4.28 -21.86
N ARG A 137 -7.91 3.30 -20.99
CA ARG A 137 -9.05 3.32 -20.07
C ARG A 137 -8.73 4.07 -18.77
N HIS A 138 -9.53 5.09 -18.45
CA HIS A 138 -9.40 5.85 -17.19
C HIS A 138 -10.16 5.24 -16.00
N GLY A 139 -11.09 4.31 -16.26
CA GLY A 139 -11.88 3.65 -15.22
C GLY A 139 -12.80 2.54 -15.74
N GLY A 140 -13.48 1.85 -14.83
CA GLY A 140 -14.39 0.76 -15.19
C GLY A 140 -13.66 -0.47 -15.73
N TYR A 141 -12.59 -0.90 -15.07
CA TYR A 141 -11.77 -2.04 -15.50
C TYR A 141 -12.47 -3.39 -15.37
N CYS A 142 -13.48 -3.47 -14.50
CA CYS A 142 -14.22 -4.68 -14.19
C CYS A 142 -15.67 -4.57 -14.66
N ARG A 143 -16.16 -5.65 -15.28
CA ARG A 143 -17.58 -5.82 -15.60
C ARG A 143 -18.21 -6.87 -14.67
N ILE A 144 -19.46 -6.60 -14.26
CA ILE A 144 -20.29 -7.57 -13.54
C ILE A 144 -21.43 -7.96 -14.47
N LYS A 145 -21.51 -9.23 -14.84
CA LYS A 145 -22.64 -9.80 -15.60
C LYS A 145 -23.48 -10.66 -14.67
N ARG A 146 -24.79 -10.42 -14.59
CA ARG A 146 -25.68 -11.33 -13.86
C ARG A 146 -25.87 -12.60 -14.67
N LEU A 147 -25.95 -13.73 -13.99
CA LEU A 147 -26.30 -15.00 -14.59
C LEU A 147 -27.79 -15.25 -14.40
N ASN A 148 -28.42 -15.86 -15.40
CA ASN A 148 -29.85 -16.18 -15.35
C ASN A 148 -30.12 -17.33 -14.37
N PHE A 149 -29.13 -18.18 -14.12
CA PHE A 149 -29.26 -19.31 -13.20
C PHE A 149 -28.79 -18.97 -11.80
N CYS A 150 -29.68 -19.16 -10.83
CA CYS A 150 -29.38 -19.06 -9.41
C CYS A 150 -28.45 -20.20 -8.95
N ASN A 151 -27.90 -20.02 -7.75
CA ASN A 151 -27.13 -21.08 -7.10
C ASN A 151 -28.07 -22.18 -6.60
N ILE A 152 -27.64 -23.43 -6.76
CA ILE A 152 -28.42 -24.60 -6.35
C ILE A 152 -28.40 -24.65 -4.82
N GLY A 153 -29.57 -24.81 -4.20
CA GLY A 153 -29.74 -24.89 -2.74
C GLY A 153 -30.16 -23.59 -2.08
N ASP A 154 -29.39 -22.50 -2.24
CA ASP A 154 -29.68 -21.22 -1.56
C ASP A 154 -30.35 -20.15 -2.44
N ASN A 155 -30.71 -20.51 -3.68
CA ASN A 155 -31.35 -19.66 -4.70
C ASN A 155 -30.69 -18.27 -4.85
N SER A 156 -29.38 -18.18 -4.61
CA SER A 156 -28.70 -16.90 -4.59
C SER A 156 -28.34 -16.42 -6.00
N ASN A 157 -28.60 -15.14 -6.29
CA ASN A 157 -28.28 -14.54 -7.58
C ASN A 157 -26.78 -14.62 -7.87
N ARG A 158 -26.42 -15.36 -8.92
CA ARG A 158 -25.03 -15.48 -9.39
C ARG A 158 -24.66 -14.35 -10.35
N ALA A 159 -23.39 -14.02 -10.36
CA ALA A 159 -22.81 -13.03 -11.23
C ALA A 159 -21.35 -13.37 -11.55
N ILE A 160 -20.97 -13.06 -12.78
CA ILE A 160 -19.60 -13.14 -13.26
C ILE A 160 -18.95 -11.78 -13.00
N LEU A 161 -17.79 -11.80 -12.35
CA LEU A 161 -16.89 -10.67 -12.26
C LEU A 161 -15.72 -10.92 -13.20
N GLU A 162 -15.62 -10.11 -14.24
CA GLU A 162 -14.61 -10.23 -15.30
C GLU A 162 -13.81 -8.93 -15.46
N LEU A 163 -12.54 -9.08 -15.78
CA LEU A 163 -11.68 -8.02 -16.28
C LEU A 163 -11.88 -7.90 -17.80
N LEU A 164 -12.04 -6.67 -18.29
CA LEU A 164 -12.44 -6.44 -19.69
C LEU A 164 -11.37 -6.83 -20.72
N GLU A 165 -10.10 -6.68 -20.37
CA GLU A 165 -8.94 -6.81 -21.27
C GLU A 165 -7.99 -7.90 -20.76
N TYR A 166 -8.53 -9.00 -20.18
CA TYR A 166 -7.76 -10.06 -19.52
C TYR A 166 -7.59 -11.32 -20.36
#